data_AF-A0A846CUC5-F1
#
_entry.id   AF-A0A846CUC5-F1
#
_cell.length_a   1.000
_cell.length_b   1.000
_cell.length_c   1.000
_cell.angle_alpha   90.00
_cell.angle_beta   90.00
_cell.angle_gamma   90.00
#
_symmetry.space_group_name_H-M   'P 1'
#
loop_
_entity.id
_entity.type
_entity.pdbx_description
1 polymer ?
#
loop_
_entity_poly.entity_id
_entity_poly.type
_entity_poly.pdbx_seq_one_letter_code
_entity_poly.pdbx_strand_id
1 'polypeptide(L)'
;MTKRFMWSRKLYNGYEPDNEIFFSAECDDEGYILEIYDVRFVGAFNDGAMTLQIYKCADGRFVHILDDKVTMCDSYDEAWSKTPSFLTTPDHFEETNPQDVTEAYNQWVAENGLPQPPSQQ
;
A
#
# COMPACT_ATOMS: atom_id res chain seq x y z
N MET A 1 4.95 -19.44 -6.02
CA MET A 1 5.23 -19.02 -4.64
C MET A 1 4.59 -17.64 -4.47
N THR A 2 4.12 -17.29 -3.27
CA THR A 2 3.59 -15.94 -3.03
C THR A 2 4.50 -15.19 -2.08
N LYS A 3 4.63 -13.88 -2.29
CA LYS A 3 5.50 -13.01 -1.50
C LYS A 3 4.70 -11.83 -1.00
N ARG A 4 4.92 -11.45 0.26
CA ARG A 4 4.40 -10.19 0.79
C ARG A 4 5.29 -9.06 0.34
N PHE A 5 4.68 -8.03 -0.18
CA PHE A 5 5.33 -6.90 -0.78
C PHE A 5 4.75 -5.59 -0.25
N MET A 6 5.55 -4.52 -0.28
CA MET A 6 5.15 -3.18 0.12
C MET A 6 5.61 -2.15 -0.92
N TRP A 7 4.70 -1.33 -1.40
CA TRP A 7 5.03 -0.16 -2.23
C TRP A 7 4.38 1.09 -1.66
N SER A 8 4.79 2.23 -2.22
CA SER A 8 4.15 3.49 -1.95
C SER A 8 3.73 4.23 -3.22
N ARG A 9 2.73 5.09 -3.04
CA ARG A 9 2.29 6.07 -4.02
C ARG A 9 2.51 7.46 -3.44
N LYS A 10 3.31 8.26 -4.13
CA LYS A 10 3.56 9.66 -3.79
C LYS A 10 2.53 10.55 -4.46
N LEU A 11 1.95 11.45 -3.68
CA LEU A 11 0.95 12.42 -4.12
C LEU A 11 1.61 13.79 -4.25
N TYR A 12 1.46 14.41 -5.42
CA TYR A 12 2.07 15.71 -5.71
C TYR A 12 0.98 16.78 -5.83
N ASN A 13 1.11 17.86 -5.05
CA ASN A 13 0.19 19.00 -5.11
C ASN A 13 0.89 20.32 -5.50
N GLY A 14 1.91 20.24 -6.36
CA GLY A 14 2.45 21.45 -7.00
C GLY A 14 3.90 21.35 -7.45
N TYR A 15 4.82 20.83 -6.62
CA TYR A 15 6.24 20.72 -6.99
C TYR A 15 7.03 19.61 -6.24
N GLU A 16 6.58 19.13 -5.07
CA GLU A 16 7.20 18.06 -4.29
C GLU A 16 6.14 17.02 -3.84
N PRO A 17 6.54 15.78 -3.47
CA PRO A 17 5.61 14.80 -2.94
C PRO A 17 5.24 15.22 -1.52
N ASP A 18 4.10 15.88 -1.36
CA ASP A 18 3.64 16.37 -0.07
C ASP A 18 3.16 15.23 0.84
N ASN A 19 2.69 14.13 0.24
CA ASN A 19 2.09 13.02 0.97
C ASN A 19 2.37 11.66 0.31
N GLU A 20 2.34 10.59 1.10
CA GLU A 20 2.65 9.22 0.65
C GLU A 20 1.63 8.23 1.20
N ILE A 21 1.11 7.37 0.31
CA ILE A 21 0.26 6.24 0.66
C ILE A 21 1.11 4.97 0.58
N PHE A 22 1.11 4.17 1.63
CA PHE A 22 1.79 2.88 1.68
C PHE A 22 0.78 1.75 1.49
N PHE A 23 1.16 0.75 0.72
CA PHE A 23 0.38 -0.44 0.47
C PHE A 23 1.19 -1.66 0.89
N SER A 24 0.49 -2.69 1.39
CA SER A 24 1.03 -4.03 1.55
C SER A 24 0.10 -5.04 0.92
N ALA A 25 0.66 -5.89 0.07
CA ALA A 25 -0.08 -6.93 -0.63
C ALA A 25 0.70 -8.25 -0.71
N GLU A 26 -0.02 -9.31 -1.03
CA GLU A 26 0.54 -10.52 -1.59
C GLU A 26 0.64 -10.41 -3.11
N CYS A 27 1.80 -10.78 -3.66
CA CYS A 27 1.99 -10.91 -5.10
C CYS A 27 2.42 -12.33 -5.47
N ASP A 28 2.12 -12.72 -6.71
CA ASP A 28 2.69 -13.92 -7.32
C ASP A 28 4.13 -13.71 -7.82
N ASP A 29 4.73 -14.77 -8.37
CA ASP A 29 6.11 -14.75 -8.89
C ASP A 29 6.27 -13.86 -10.13
N GLU A 30 5.17 -13.47 -10.79
CA GLU A 30 5.14 -12.55 -11.93
C GLU A 30 4.90 -11.10 -11.48
N GLY A 31 4.70 -10.87 -10.18
CA GLY A 31 4.49 -9.55 -9.60
C GLY A 31 3.04 -9.05 -9.66
N TYR A 32 2.08 -9.90 -10.02
CA TYR A 32 0.67 -9.54 -9.95
C TYR A 32 0.19 -9.54 -8.50
N ILE A 33 -0.53 -8.48 -8.13
CA ILE A 33 -1.18 -8.39 -6.83
C ILE A 33 -2.31 -9.41 -6.76
N LEU A 34 -2.20 -10.34 -5.81
CA LEU A 34 -3.22 -11.33 -5.49
C LEU A 34 -4.19 -10.81 -4.43
N GLU A 35 -3.67 -10.12 -3.41
CA GLU A 35 -4.46 -9.66 -2.28
C GLU A 35 -3.83 -8.48 -1.54
N ILE A 36 -4.61 -7.43 -1.26
CA ILE A 36 -4.16 -6.31 -0.43
C ILE A 36 -4.50 -6.58 1.04
N TYR A 37 -3.52 -6.35 1.92
CA TYR A 37 -3.64 -6.56 3.36
C TYR A 37 -3.76 -5.26 4.15
N ASP A 38 -3.03 -4.23 3.74
CA ASP A 38 -2.92 -2.98 4.49
C ASP A 38 -2.69 -1.81 3.53
N VAL A 39 -3.37 -0.71 3.79
CA VAL A 39 -3.13 0.59 3.17
C VAL A 39 -3.05 1.63 4.28
N ARG A 40 -2.00 2.46 4.26
CA ARG A 40 -1.78 3.50 5.27
C ARG A 40 -1.45 4.82 4.61
N PHE A 41 -2.04 5.87 5.14
CA PHE A 41 -1.78 7.23 4.72
C PHE A 41 -1.80 8.15 5.93
N VAL A 42 -0.81 9.01 6.00
CA VAL A 42 -0.80 10.18 6.88
C VAL A 42 -0.41 11.34 6.01
N GLY A 43 -1.31 12.31 5.88
CA GLY A 43 -1.08 13.47 5.05
C GLY A 43 -1.29 14.78 5.78
N ALA A 44 -0.51 15.78 5.39
CA ALA A 44 -0.66 17.16 5.78
C ALA A 44 -1.09 17.99 4.57
N PHE A 45 -2.06 18.87 4.80
CA PHE A 45 -2.64 19.78 3.83
C PHE A 45 -2.66 21.19 4.43
N ASN A 46 -2.93 22.19 3.59
CA ASN A 46 -3.02 23.58 4.04
C ASN A 46 -4.14 23.81 5.08
N ASP A 47 -5.17 22.97 5.06
CA ASP A 47 -6.37 23.06 5.89
C ASP A 47 -6.44 22.01 7.02
N GLY A 48 -5.43 21.14 7.16
CA GLY A 48 -5.38 20.17 8.24
C GLY A 48 -4.51 18.95 7.93
N ALA A 49 -4.57 17.95 8.82
CA ALA A 49 -3.99 16.64 8.58
C ALA A 49 -5.09 15.60 8.47
N MET A 50 -4.83 14.54 7.71
CA MET A 50 -5.74 13.42 7.53
C MET A 50 -4.98 12.11 7.68
N THR A 51 -5.62 11.14 8.30
CA THR A 51 -5.14 9.77 8.43
C THR A 51 -6.12 8.80 7.79
N LEU A 52 -5.59 7.86 7.03
CA LEU A 52 -6.37 6.74 6.48
C LEU A 52 -5.63 5.44 6.78
N GLN A 53 -6.40 4.44 7.21
CA GLN A 53 -5.94 3.07 7.32
C GLN A 53 -7.00 2.11 6.79
N ILE A 54 -6.61 1.20 5.92
CA ILE A 54 -7.44 0.06 5.50
C ILE A 54 -6.67 -1.20 5.84
N TYR A 55 -7.23 -2.13 6.60
CA TYR A 55 -6.56 -3.40 6.85
C TYR A 55 -7.51 -4.59 6.84
N LYS A 56 -7.01 -5.72 6.33
CA LYS A 56 -7.72 -6.99 6.28
C LYS A 56 -7.71 -7.67 7.65
N CYS A 57 -8.88 -8.07 8.12
CA CYS A 57 -9.10 -8.86 9.32
C CYS A 57 -8.95 -10.37 9.04
N ALA A 58 -8.75 -11.15 10.11
CA ALA A 58 -8.60 -12.60 10.01
C ALA A 58 -9.83 -13.32 9.42
N ASP A 59 -11.01 -12.70 9.52
CA ASP A 59 -12.27 -13.21 8.97
C ASP A 59 -12.50 -12.82 7.49
N GLY A 60 -11.53 -12.15 6.87
CA GLY A 60 -11.58 -11.74 5.46
C GLY A 60 -12.17 -10.34 5.21
N ARG A 61 -12.82 -9.73 6.21
CA ARG A 61 -13.37 -8.37 6.09
C ARG A 61 -12.29 -7.30 6.20
N PHE A 62 -12.61 -6.08 5.82
CA PHE A 62 -11.71 -4.95 5.85
C PHE A 62 -12.21 -3.89 6.83
N VAL A 63 -11.30 -3.40 7.67
CA VAL A 63 -11.55 -2.21 8.49
C VAL A 63 -11.02 -1.00 7.74
N HIS A 64 -11.89 -0.03 7.48
CA HIS A 64 -11.55 1.27 6.93
C HIS A 64 -11.66 2.33 8.02
N ILE A 65 -10.54 3.00 8.30
CA ILE A 65 -10.42 4.09 9.28
C ILE A 65 -10.06 5.35 8.51
N LEU A 66 -10.89 6.37 8.61
CA LEU A 66 -10.59 7.72 8.12
C LEU A 66 -10.71 8.67 9.30
N ASP A 67 -9.56 9.18 9.76
CA ASP A 67 -9.42 9.89 11.02
C ASP A 67 -10.03 9.14 12.20
N ASP A 68 -11.17 9.60 12.73
CA ASP A 68 -11.88 8.99 13.84
C ASP A 68 -13.00 8.04 13.40
N LYS A 69 -13.31 7.98 12.11
CA LYS A 69 -14.42 7.21 11.56
C LYS A 69 -13.96 5.80 11.17
N VAL A 70 -14.50 4.81 11.88
CA VAL A 70 -14.28 3.38 11.61
C VAL A 70 -15.48 2.77 10.88
N THR A 71 -15.22 2.06 9.78
CA THR A 71 -16.24 1.34 8.99
C THR A 71 -15.75 -0.08 8.71
N MET A 72 -16.61 -1.08 8.89
CA MET A 72 -16.35 -2.45 8.45
C MET A 72 -16.86 -2.63 7.02
N CYS A 73 -16.06 -3.25 6.17
CA CYS A 73 -16.34 -3.49 4.76
C CYS A 73 -16.15 -4.98 4.44
N ASP A 74 -16.93 -5.51 3.50
CA ASP A 74 -16.87 -6.93 3.14
C ASP A 74 -15.76 -7.24 2.13
N SER A 75 -15.18 -6.21 1.50
CA SER A 75 -14.06 -6.35 0.55
C SER A 75 -13.12 -5.15 0.55
N TYR A 76 -11.94 -5.33 -0.04
CA TYR A 76 -11.00 -4.24 -0.30
C TYR A 76 -11.62 -3.16 -1.20
N ASP A 77 -12.28 -3.55 -2.29
CA ASP A 77 -12.88 -2.60 -3.22
C ASP A 77 -13.95 -1.72 -2.54
N GLU A 78 -14.74 -2.33 -1.64
CA GLU A 78 -15.71 -1.57 -0.86
C GLU A 78 -15.01 -0.59 0.08
N ALA A 79 -13.96 -1.02 0.80
CA ALA A 79 -13.17 -0.14 1.65
C ALA A 79 -12.54 1.00 0.83
N TRP A 80 -11.90 0.69 -0.29
CA TRP A 80 -11.24 1.64 -1.17
C TRP A 80 -12.22 2.64 -1.80
N SER A 81 -13.46 2.22 -2.07
CA SER A 81 -14.50 3.13 -2.59
C SER A 81 -14.95 4.20 -1.60
N LYS A 82 -14.67 4.02 -0.30
CA LYS A 82 -14.96 4.99 0.77
C LYS A 82 -13.79 5.97 1.00
N THR A 83 -12.63 5.71 0.39
CA THR A 83 -11.46 6.57 0.45
C THR A 83 -11.71 7.88 -0.32
N PRO A 84 -11.26 9.05 0.19
CA PRO A 84 -11.36 10.31 -0.54
C PRO A 84 -10.77 10.26 -1.96
N SER A 85 -11.44 10.89 -2.91
CA SER A 85 -11.09 10.80 -4.34
C SER A 85 -9.70 11.33 -4.68
N PHE A 86 -9.18 12.30 -3.91
CA PHE A 86 -7.83 12.80 -4.14
C PHE A 86 -6.73 11.78 -3.80
N LEU A 87 -7.05 10.70 -3.07
CA LEU A 87 -6.13 9.57 -2.85
C LEU A 87 -6.30 8.48 -3.90
N THR A 88 -7.54 8.25 -4.37
CA THR A 88 -7.87 7.15 -5.30
C THR A 88 -7.68 7.53 -6.76
N THR A 89 -7.88 8.81 -7.11
CA THR A 89 -7.71 9.40 -8.43
C THR A 89 -7.05 10.78 -8.32
N PRO A 90 -5.77 10.86 -7.88
CA PRO A 90 -5.06 12.13 -7.81
C PRO A 90 -4.75 12.69 -9.21
N ASP A 91 -4.65 14.02 -9.30
CA ASP A 91 -4.28 14.73 -10.54
C ASP A 91 -2.85 14.36 -11.00
N HIS A 92 -1.95 14.07 -10.05
CA HIS A 92 -0.61 13.59 -10.31
C HIS A 92 -0.11 12.64 -9.21
N PHE A 93 0.42 11.49 -9.60
CA PHE A 93 1.11 10.58 -8.69
C PHE A 93 2.33 9.95 -9.36
N GLU A 94 3.32 9.62 -8.53
CA GLU A 94 4.35 8.65 -8.87
C GLU A 94 4.15 7.42 -7.99
N GLU A 95 4.20 6.23 -8.60
CA GLU A 95 4.01 4.97 -7.90
C GLU A 95 5.29 4.15 -8.04
N THR A 96 5.84 3.70 -6.91
CA THR A 96 6.93 2.74 -6.97
C THR A 96 6.37 1.43 -7.48
N ASN A 97 6.85 0.95 -8.63
CA ASN A 97 6.41 -0.31 -9.20
C ASN A 97 6.71 -1.47 -8.22
N PRO A 98 5.72 -2.29 -7.87
CA PRO A 98 5.92 -3.46 -7.03
C PRO A 98 7.03 -4.42 -7.48
N GLN A 99 7.19 -4.58 -8.79
CA GLN A 99 8.24 -5.42 -9.36
C GLN A 99 9.62 -4.83 -9.10
N ASP A 100 9.82 -3.53 -9.37
CA ASP A 100 11.12 -2.86 -9.22
C ASP A 100 11.65 -2.94 -7.78
N VAL A 101 10.76 -2.78 -6.78
CA VAL A 101 11.15 -2.86 -5.36
C VAL A 101 11.46 -4.31 -4.97
N THR A 102 10.73 -5.28 -5.51
CA THR A 102 11.01 -6.71 -5.31
C THR A 102 12.36 -7.11 -5.91
N GLU A 103 12.65 -6.64 -7.13
CA GLU A 103 13.93 -6.84 -7.81
C GLU A 103 15.07 -6.18 -7.04
N ALA A 104 14.90 -4.91 -6.63
CA ALA A 104 15.89 -4.19 -5.82
C ALA A 104 16.17 -4.88 -4.48
N TYR A 105 15.13 -5.40 -3.80
CA TYR A 105 15.30 -6.18 -2.58
C TYR A 105 16.05 -7.49 -2.84
N ASN A 106 15.67 -8.24 -3.86
CA ASN A 106 16.35 -9.50 -4.22
C ASN A 106 17.81 -9.27 -4.58
N GLN A 107 18.11 -8.19 -5.31
CA GLN A 107 19.46 -7.79 -5.65
C GLN A 107 20.26 -7.41 -4.40
N TRP A 108 19.68 -6.60 -3.50
CA TRP A 108 20.32 -6.23 -2.25
C TRP A 108 20.63 -7.45 -1.36
N VAL A 109 19.72 -8.42 -1.26
CA VAL A 109 19.94 -9.69 -0.55
C VAL A 109 21.09 -10.48 -1.18
N ALA A 110 21.14 -10.57 -2.51
CA ALA A 110 22.21 -11.26 -3.22
C ALA A 110 23.58 -10.60 -3.02
N GLU A 111 23.64 -9.27 -2.98
CA GLU A 111 24.86 -8.48 -2.79
C GLU A 111 25.37 -8.50 -1.33
N ASN A 112 24.47 -8.56 -0.35
CA ASN A 112 24.82 -8.44 1.08
C ASN A 112 24.89 -9.79 1.82
N GLY A 113 24.69 -10.91 1.13
CA GLY A 113 24.86 -12.25 1.68
C GLY A 113 23.93 -12.59 2.85
N LEU A 114 22.80 -11.88 2.96
CA LEU A 114 21.80 -12.15 3.99
C LEU A 114 21.03 -13.42 3.61
N PRO A 115 20.64 -14.24 4.60
CA PRO A 115 19.87 -15.44 4.33
C PRO A 115 18.57 -15.04 3.62
N GLN A 116 18.34 -15.60 2.44
CA GLN A 116 17.06 -15.47 1.77
C GLN A 116 15.96 -15.91 2.76
N PRO A 117 14.84 -15.17 2.86
CA PRO A 117 13.73 -15.65 3.66
C PRO A 117 13.38 -17.06 3.17
N PRO A 118 13.15 -18.02 4.09
CA PRO A 118 12.98 -19.41 3.73
C PRO A 118 11.88 -19.53 2.68
N SER A 119 12.19 -20.20 1.59
CA SER A 119 11.21 -20.62 0.61
C SER A 119 10.18 -21.48 1.32
N GLN A 120 8.96 -20.97 1.53
CA GLN A 120 7.86 -21.77 2.06
C GLN A 120 7.51 -22.83 1.01
N GLN A 121 7.83 -24.09 1.35
CA GLN A 121 7.51 -25.32 0.60
C GLN A 121 6.01 -25.61 0.60
#